data_AF-A0A2K8PR88-F1
#
_entry.id   AF-A0A2K8PR88-F1
#
_cell.length_a   1.000
_cell.length_b   1.000
_cell.length_c   1.000
_cell.angle_alpha   90.00
_cell.angle_beta   90.00
_cell.angle_gamma   90.00
#
_symmetry.space_group_name_H-M   'P 1'
#
loop_
_entity.id
_entity.type
_entity.pdbx_description
1 polymer ?
#
loop_
_entity_poly.entity_id
_entity_poly.type
_entity_poly.pdbx_seq_one_letter_code
_entity_poly.pdbx_strand_id
1 'polypeptide(L)'
;MLTSVVMTVLWWPRTEVTYRSDAPSGVVYADRVPHSLALVHSHTPSGRHSYKMVIGRENVQTYGHWVDIDTALGKDGIESTTWTQAGVRVRFPTGHEVFVPARFFLYGR
;
A
#
# COMPACT_ATOMS: atom_id res chain seq x y z
N MET A 1 -14.60 -13.49 -44.10
CA MET A 1 -14.10 -12.11 -43.90
C MET A 1 -13.86 -11.93 -42.40
N LEU A 2 -12.68 -11.42 -42.05
CA LEU A 2 -11.95 -11.45 -40.76
C LEU A 2 -12.80 -11.31 -39.47
N THR A 3 -12.68 -12.17 -38.45
CA THR A 3 -11.69 -12.25 -37.35
C THR A 3 -11.62 -11.05 -36.37
N SER A 4 -11.75 -11.41 -35.08
CA SER A 4 -11.12 -10.80 -33.89
C SER A 4 -11.79 -9.57 -33.25
N VAL A 5 -12.55 -9.82 -32.17
CA VAL A 5 -12.67 -8.87 -31.06
C VAL A 5 -11.81 -9.39 -29.89
N VAL A 6 -10.62 -8.82 -29.85
CA VAL A 6 -9.63 -8.66 -28.78
C VAL A 6 -10.00 -9.22 -27.39
N MET A 7 -9.36 -10.33 -26.99
CA MET A 7 -9.20 -10.77 -25.59
C MET A 7 -8.13 -9.91 -24.88
N THR A 8 -8.43 -8.67 -24.52
CA THR A 8 -7.45 -7.78 -23.84
C THR A 8 -7.37 -7.97 -22.32
N VAL A 9 -8.19 -8.85 -21.73
CA VAL A 9 -8.31 -8.96 -20.26
C VAL A 9 -7.17 -9.78 -19.62
N LEU A 10 -6.48 -10.64 -20.36
CA LEU A 10 -5.49 -11.56 -19.79
C LEU A 10 -4.13 -10.95 -19.45
N TRP A 11 -3.86 -9.71 -19.88
CA TRP A 11 -2.52 -9.12 -19.78
C TRP A 11 -2.40 -8.02 -18.73
N TRP A 12 -3.51 -7.64 -18.08
CA TRP A 12 -3.45 -6.61 -17.05
C TRP A 12 -2.92 -7.19 -15.73
N PRO A 13 -1.91 -6.56 -15.09
CA PRO A 13 -1.46 -6.98 -13.78
C PRO A 13 -2.64 -6.92 -12.80
N ARG A 14 -2.93 -8.05 -12.16
CA ARG A 14 -3.93 -8.10 -11.10
C ARG A 14 -3.31 -7.45 -9.87
N THR A 15 -4.05 -6.51 -9.31
CA THR A 15 -3.63 -5.74 -8.14
C THR A 15 -4.63 -6.00 -7.03
N GLU A 16 -4.12 -6.38 -5.86
CA GLU A 16 -4.90 -6.77 -4.69
C GLU A 16 -4.37 -6.04 -3.45
N VAL A 17 -5.29 -5.57 -2.60
CA VAL A 17 -4.94 -5.04 -1.29
C VAL A 17 -4.88 -6.21 -0.31
N THR A 18 -3.69 -6.55 0.16
CA THR A 18 -3.44 -7.71 1.03
C THR A 18 -3.45 -7.35 2.51
N TYR A 19 -3.32 -6.06 2.84
CA TYR A 19 -3.42 -5.54 4.20
C TYR A 19 -3.96 -4.12 4.19
N ARG A 20 -4.73 -3.77 5.22
CA ARG A 20 -5.20 -2.41 5.47
C ARG A 20 -5.12 -2.08 6.95
N SER A 21 -4.71 -0.86 7.26
CA SER A 21 -4.78 -0.28 8.61
C SER A 21 -5.20 1.18 8.51
N ASP A 22 -6.20 1.57 9.29
CA ASP A 22 -6.63 2.96 9.40
C ASP A 22 -5.98 3.60 10.64
N ALA A 23 -5.64 4.89 10.54
CA ALA A 23 -5.13 5.65 11.67
C ALA A 23 -6.21 5.74 12.77
N PRO A 24 -5.89 5.49 14.05
CA PRO A 24 -6.84 5.63 15.14
C PRO A 24 -7.34 7.07 15.24
N SER A 25 -8.57 7.27 15.69
CA SER A 25 -9.17 8.62 15.86
C SER A 25 -8.39 9.53 16.81
N GLY A 26 -7.59 8.98 17.73
CA GLY A 26 -6.70 9.74 18.60
C GLY A 26 -5.44 10.28 17.92
N VAL A 27 -5.09 9.80 16.73
CA VAL A 27 -3.95 10.28 15.95
C VAL A 27 -4.44 11.31 14.94
N VAL A 28 -4.36 12.59 15.34
CA VAL A 28 -4.76 13.72 14.50
C VAL A 28 -3.53 14.35 13.86
N TYR A 29 -3.52 14.36 12.53
CA TYR A 29 -2.49 15.02 11.73
C TYR A 29 -2.83 16.49 11.42
N ALA A 30 -1.83 17.24 10.95
CA ALA A 30 -1.94 18.68 10.73
C ALA A 30 -2.98 19.08 9.65
N ASP A 31 -3.22 18.22 8.67
CA ASP A 31 -4.24 18.42 7.62
C ASP A 31 -5.65 17.99 8.06
N ARG A 32 -5.79 17.44 9.28
CA ARG A 32 -7.05 17.09 9.95
C ARG A 32 -7.97 16.16 9.14
N VAL A 33 -7.39 15.29 8.33
CA VAL A 33 -8.13 14.26 7.59
C VAL A 33 -7.77 12.86 8.10
N PRO A 34 -8.70 11.89 8.03
CA PRO A 34 -8.39 10.50 8.30
C PRO A 34 -7.34 9.97 7.33
N HIS A 35 -6.44 9.14 7.85
CA HIS A 35 -5.39 8.50 7.07
C HIS A 35 -5.51 6.99 7.16
N SER A 36 -5.06 6.32 6.11
CA SER A 36 -4.98 4.87 6.05
C SER A 36 -3.68 4.42 5.38
N LEU A 37 -3.38 3.14 5.56
CA LEU A 37 -2.25 2.43 4.98
C LEU A 37 -2.77 1.17 4.32
N ALA A 38 -2.28 0.88 3.13
CA ALA A 38 -2.54 -0.39 2.45
C ALA A 38 -1.24 -1.05 1.97
N LEU A 39 -1.18 -2.37 2.06
CA LEU A 39 -0.21 -3.17 1.32
C LEU A 39 -0.88 -3.65 0.04
N VAL A 40 -0.27 -3.33 -1.09
CA VAL A 40 -0.75 -3.64 -2.42
C VAL A 40 0.19 -4.68 -3.03
N HIS A 41 -0.38 -5.82 -3.40
CA HIS A 41 0.29 -6.87 -4.15
C HIS A 41 -0.14 -6.77 -5.62
N SER A 42 0.83 -6.60 -6.51
CA SER A 42 0.61 -6.73 -7.95
C SER A 42 1.33 -7.97 -8.47
N HIS A 43 0.67 -8.72 -9.35
CA HIS A 43 1.30 -9.81 -10.07
C HIS A 43 1.04 -9.75 -11.58
N THR A 44 2.06 -10.08 -12.37
CA THR A 44 1.96 -10.18 -13.83
C THR A 44 1.67 -11.62 -14.26
N PRO A 45 1.07 -11.83 -15.44
CA PRO A 45 0.89 -13.18 -16.00
C PRO A 45 2.22 -13.95 -16.19
N SER A 46 3.34 -13.25 -16.32
CA SER A 46 4.68 -13.84 -16.39
C SER A 46 5.23 -14.33 -15.03
N GLY A 47 4.45 -14.22 -13.95
CA GLY A 47 4.84 -14.69 -12.62
C GLY A 47 5.70 -13.70 -11.83
N ARG A 48 5.78 -12.43 -12.22
CA ARG A 48 6.48 -11.40 -11.43
C ARG A 48 5.54 -10.88 -10.35
N HIS A 49 6.01 -10.86 -9.11
CA HIS A 49 5.32 -10.30 -7.95
C HIS A 49 5.99 -8.98 -7.54
N SER A 50 5.20 -8.01 -7.10
CA SER A 50 5.70 -6.79 -6.48
C SER A 50 4.77 -6.35 -5.37
N TYR A 51 5.36 -5.85 -4.29
CA TYR A 51 4.64 -5.35 -3.13
C TYR A 51 4.94 -3.87 -2.96
N LYS A 52 3.90 -3.07 -2.79
CA LYS A 52 4.03 -1.66 -2.47
C LYS A 52 3.12 -1.32 -1.31
N MET A 53 3.63 -0.49 -0.41
CA MET A 53 2.83 0.11 0.63
C MET A 53 2.39 1.49 0.17
N VAL A 54 1.14 1.86 0.43
CA VAL A 54 0.63 3.20 0.17
C VAL A 54 0.02 3.78 1.43
N ILE A 55 0.35 5.03 1.73
CA ILE A 55 -0.12 5.75 2.92
C ILE A 55 -0.67 7.10 2.48
N GLY A 56 -1.83 7.47 2.99
CA GLY A 56 -2.49 8.71 2.57
C GLY A 56 -3.88 8.85 3.16
N ARG A 57 -4.69 9.70 2.55
CA ARG A 57 -6.06 9.96 2.97
C ARG A 57 -6.95 8.73 2.78
N GLU A 58 -8.16 8.78 3.34
CA GLU A 58 -9.22 7.82 3.02
C GLU A 58 -9.28 7.55 1.49
N ASN A 59 -9.20 6.28 1.08
CA ASN A 59 -9.03 5.80 -0.30
C ASN A 59 -7.60 5.87 -0.88
N VAL A 60 -6.60 5.45 -0.09
CA VAL A 60 -5.17 5.41 -0.47
C VAL A 60 -4.82 4.74 -1.81
N GLN A 61 -5.68 3.85 -2.31
CA GLN A 61 -5.41 3.11 -3.55
C GLN A 61 -5.31 4.02 -4.79
N THR A 62 -5.90 5.22 -4.73
CA THR A 62 -5.86 6.20 -5.83
C THR A 62 -4.78 7.26 -5.63
N TYR A 63 -4.45 7.59 -4.38
CA TYR A 63 -3.58 8.72 -4.07
C TYR A 63 -2.94 8.61 -2.67
N GLY A 64 -1.61 8.79 -2.63
CA GLY A 64 -0.83 8.76 -1.40
C GLY A 64 0.66 8.52 -1.67
N HIS A 65 1.40 8.38 -0.58
CA HIS A 65 2.82 8.12 -0.57
C HIS A 65 3.09 6.64 -0.79
N TRP A 66 3.76 6.30 -1.89
CA TRP A 66 4.11 4.93 -2.24
C TRP A 66 5.51 4.58 -1.77
N VAL A 67 5.64 3.41 -1.13
CA VAL A 67 6.90 2.83 -0.67
C VAL A 67 7.02 1.44 -1.28
N ASP A 68 8.11 1.19 -2.01
CA ASP A 68 8.41 -0.14 -2.53
C ASP A 68 8.84 -1.05 -1.37
N ILE A 69 8.22 -2.22 -1.29
CA ILE A 69 8.52 -3.23 -0.27
C ILE A 69 9.20 -4.40 -0.95
N ASP A 70 10.29 -4.87 -0.36
CA ASP A 70 10.98 -6.06 -0.85
C ASP A 70 10.03 -7.25 -0.94
N THR A 71 10.15 -8.04 -2.00
CA THR A 71 9.21 -9.14 -2.27
C THR A 71 9.27 -10.22 -1.19
N ALA A 72 10.43 -10.44 -0.57
CA ALA A 72 10.58 -11.39 0.52
C ALA A 72 9.90 -10.92 1.81
N LEU A 73 9.76 -9.60 2.03
CA LEU A 73 9.01 -9.04 3.16
C LEU A 73 7.51 -8.99 2.85
N GLY A 74 7.14 -8.47 1.69
CA GLY A 74 5.75 -8.23 1.32
C GLY A 74 4.92 -9.50 1.18
N LYS A 75 5.54 -10.62 0.74
CA LYS A 75 4.85 -11.91 0.59
C LYS A 75 4.27 -12.46 1.91
N ASP A 76 4.92 -12.17 3.03
CA ASP A 76 4.52 -12.65 4.35
C ASP A 76 3.54 -11.67 5.03
N GLY A 77 3.25 -10.54 4.37
CA GLY A 77 2.32 -9.53 4.83
C GLY A 77 2.87 -8.65 5.95
N ILE A 78 1.98 -7.82 6.51
CA ILE A 78 2.29 -6.94 7.64
C ILE A 78 1.80 -7.62 8.92
N GLU A 79 2.69 -7.73 9.92
CA GLU A 79 2.37 -8.25 11.25
C GLU A 79 1.59 -7.20 12.05
N SER A 80 2.09 -5.96 12.10
CA SER A 80 1.44 -4.89 12.86
C SER A 80 1.78 -3.50 12.32
N THR A 81 0.88 -2.56 12.62
CA THR A 81 1.01 -1.15 12.28
C THR A 81 0.81 -0.30 13.52
N THR A 82 1.73 0.62 13.79
CA THR A 82 1.64 1.59 14.89
C THR A 82 1.61 3.00 14.33
N TRP A 83 0.48 3.68 14.55
CA TRP A 83 0.26 5.05 14.13
C TRP A 83 0.63 6.03 15.23
N THR A 84 1.34 7.09 14.86
CA THR A 84 1.68 8.22 15.74
C THR A 84 1.57 9.52 14.97
N GLN A 85 1.59 10.66 15.67
CA GLN A 85 1.66 11.97 15.01
C GLN A 85 2.95 12.15 14.17
N ALA A 86 4.04 11.45 14.53
CA ALA A 86 5.30 11.52 13.79
C ALA A 86 5.26 10.74 12.46
N GLY A 87 4.36 9.77 12.33
CA GLY A 87 4.27 8.88 11.18
C GLY A 87 3.73 7.51 11.55
N VAL A 88 3.94 6.55 10.65
CA VAL A 88 3.48 5.17 10.80
C VAL A 88 4.67 4.22 10.80
N ARG A 89 4.70 3.32 11.79
CA ARG A 89 5.67 2.22 11.86
C ARG A 89 4.97 0.92 11.49
N VAL A 90 5.56 0.18 10.57
CA VAL A 90 5.09 -1.10 10.07
C VAL A 90 6.11 -2.16 10.44
N ARG A 91 5.62 -3.25 11.01
CA ARG A 91 6.43 -4.41 11.37
C ARG A 91 6.03 -5.61 10.54
N PHE A 92 7.03 -6.33 10.05
CA PHE A 92 6.86 -7.56 9.28
C PHE A 92 7.11 -8.78 10.18
N PRO A 93 6.52 -9.95 9.88
CA PRO A 93 6.71 -11.18 10.68
C PRO A 93 8.18 -11.61 10.81
N THR A 94 9.03 -11.18 9.88
CA THR A 94 10.47 -11.43 9.88
C THR A 94 11.25 -10.56 10.88
N GLY A 95 10.58 -9.67 11.60
CA GLY A 95 11.19 -8.72 12.54
C GLY A 95 11.70 -7.42 11.90
N HIS A 96 11.59 -7.28 10.57
CA HIS A 96 11.93 -6.05 9.88
C HIS A 96 10.90 -4.96 10.15
N GLU A 97 11.35 -3.70 10.15
CA GLU A 97 10.49 -2.54 10.37
C GLU A 97 10.72 -1.47 9.33
N VAL A 98 9.62 -0.84 8.91
CA VAL A 98 9.61 0.35 8.06
C VAL A 98 8.93 1.47 8.83
N PHE A 99 9.60 2.62 8.93
CA PHE A 99 8.98 3.84 9.45
C PHE A 99 8.80 4.85 8.34
N VAL A 100 7.56 5.31 8.16
CA VAL A 100 7.22 6.36 7.21
C VAL A 100 6.82 7.63 7.98
N PRO A 101 7.67 8.66 7.98
CA PRO A 101 7.36 9.96 8.58
C PRO A 101 6.10 10.60 7.98
N ALA A 102 5.29 11.23 8.84
CA ALA A 102 4.03 11.88 8.45
C ALA A 102 4.21 12.89 7.31
N ARG A 103 5.28 13.70 7.35
CA ARG A 103 5.60 14.70 6.32
C ARG A 103 5.60 14.17 4.88
N PHE A 104 5.72 12.86 4.67
CA PHE A 104 5.71 12.26 3.34
C PHE A 104 4.31 12.00 2.79
N PHE A 105 3.30 11.80 3.64
CA PHE A 105 1.92 11.50 3.21
C PHE A 105 0.91 12.60 3.56
N LEU A 106 1.30 13.56 4.40
CA LEU A 106 0.47 14.72 4.70
C LEU A 106 0.27 15.62 3.49
N TYR A 107 -0.90 16.26 3.45
CA TYR A 107 -1.29 17.16 2.36
C TYR A 107 -1.40 16.48 0.99
N GLY A 108 -1.39 15.15 0.97
CA GLY A 108 -1.53 14.38 -0.25
C GLY A 108 -0.26 14.36 -1.08
N ARG A 109 0.81 13.81 -0.52
CA ARG A 109 2.09 13.53 -1.20
C ARG A 109 2.42 12.04 -1.10
#